data_AF-A0A527G2S6-F1
#
_entry.id   AF-A0A527G2S6-F1
#
_cell.length_a   1.000
_cell.length_b   1.000
_cell.length_c   1.000
_cell.angle_alpha   90.00
_cell.angle_beta   90.00
_cell.angle_gamma   90.00
#
_symmetry.space_group_name_H-M   'P 1'
#
loop_
_entity.id
_entity.type
_entity.pdbx_description
1 polymer ?
#
loop_
_entity_poly.entity_id
_entity_poly.type
_entity_poly.pdbx_seq_one_letter_code
_entity_poly.pdbx_strand_id
1 'polypeptide(L)'
;FLVLALRPTISGYHQIDRALEEAAQVAGAGLFTRMRTIIFPLVAPAAIAGGLLIFMTALSELTVSALLWSSGSETIGVVMFSFEQGGDSNYAAAMSVITVAVTFVLMLVT
;
A
#
# COMPACT_ATOMS: atom_id res chain seq x y z
N PHE A 1 -7.37 -0.22 -7.40
CA PHE A 1 -6.70 -0.26 -6.08
C PHE A 1 -7.61 0.04 -4.89
N LEU A 2 -8.66 0.88 -4.98
CA LEU A 2 -9.52 1.23 -3.83
C LEU A 2 -10.13 0.02 -3.09
N VAL A 3 -10.68 -0.96 -3.82
CA VAL A 3 -11.27 -2.16 -3.19
C VAL A 3 -10.23 -2.98 -2.41
N LEU A 4 -9.00 -3.03 -2.91
CA LEU A 4 -7.88 -3.69 -2.23
C LEU A 4 -7.47 -2.94 -0.95
N ALA A 5 -7.69 -1.62 -0.86
CA ALA A 5 -7.47 -0.80 0.35
C ALA A 5 -8.54 -1.03 1.41
N LEU A 6 -9.79 -1.07 0.98
CA LEU A 6 -10.91 -1.11 1.89
C LEU A 6 -11.08 -2.48 2.53
N ARG A 7 -10.80 -3.57 1.81
CA ARG A 7 -11.00 -4.94 2.32
C ARG A 7 -10.23 -5.24 3.63
N PRO A 8 -8.90 -5.05 3.70
CA PRO A 8 -8.14 -5.30 4.93
C PRO A 8 -8.54 -4.36 6.06
N THR A 9 -8.84 -3.10 5.75
CA THR A 9 -9.28 -2.09 6.72
C THR A 9 -10.63 -2.47 7.35
N ILE A 10 -11.61 -2.85 6.52
CA ILE A 10 -12.94 -3.30 6.98
C ILE A 10 -12.82 -4.62 7.76
N SER A 11 -12.00 -5.55 7.29
CA SER A 11 -11.72 -6.79 8.01
C SER A 11 -11.04 -6.54 9.35
N GLY A 12 -10.11 -5.58 9.42
CA GLY A 12 -9.47 -5.15 10.67
C GLY A 12 -10.48 -4.59 11.65
N TYR A 13 -11.39 -3.74 11.18
CA TYR A 13 -12.47 -3.20 12.00
C TYR A 13 -13.41 -4.28 12.53
N HIS A 14 -13.81 -5.24 11.70
CA HIS A 14 -14.69 -6.35 12.13
C HIS A 14 -14.07 -7.27 13.18
N GLN A 15 -12.76 -7.26 13.36
CA GLN A 15 -12.07 -8.02 14.39
C GLN A 15 -12.03 -7.29 15.75
N ILE A 16 -12.38 -5.99 15.79
CA ILE A 16 -12.41 -5.22 17.03
C ILE A 16 -13.62 -5.65 17.85
N ASP A 17 -13.39 -5.98 19.12
CA ASP A 17 -14.47 -6.27 20.06
C ASP A 17 -15.32 -5.02 20.31
N ARG A 18 -16.61 -5.13 20.01
CA ARG A 18 -17.60 -4.08 20.22
C ARG A 18 -17.69 -3.62 21.67
N ALA A 19 -17.34 -4.48 22.63
CA ALA A 19 -17.31 -4.14 24.05
C ALA A 19 -16.35 -2.98 24.36
N LEU A 20 -15.27 -2.79 23.59
CA LEU A 20 -14.32 -1.69 23.76
C LEU A 20 -14.97 -0.32 23.48
N GLU A 21 -15.79 -0.24 22.43
CA GLU A 21 -16.51 0.98 22.07
C GLU A 21 -17.65 1.28 23.05
N GLU A 22 -18.37 0.25 23.48
CA GLU A 22 -19.46 0.35 24.44
C GLU A 22 -18.96 0.80 25.82
N ALA A 23 -17.84 0.21 26.29
CA ALA A 23 -17.20 0.62 27.55
C ALA A 23 -16.72 2.09 27.50
N ALA A 24 -16.11 2.50 26.39
CA ALA A 24 -15.68 3.89 26.21
C ALA A 24 -16.87 4.86 26.16
N GLN A 25 -18.00 4.44 25.58
CA GLN A 25 -19.21 5.24 25.56
C GLN A 25 -19.80 5.42 26.96
N VAL A 26 -19.85 4.36 27.76
CA VAL A 26 -20.30 4.42 29.17
C VAL A 26 -19.36 5.31 30.00
N ALA A 27 -18.06 5.32 29.71
CA ALA A 27 -17.08 6.20 30.32
C ALA A 27 -17.15 7.67 29.84
N GLY A 28 -18.10 8.02 28.97
CA GLY A 28 -18.32 9.39 28.49
C GLY A 28 -17.46 9.79 27.28
N ALA A 29 -16.78 8.86 26.61
CA ALA A 29 -16.00 9.16 25.42
C ALA A 29 -16.89 9.42 24.19
N GLY A 30 -16.78 10.63 23.62
CA GLY A 30 -17.42 10.98 22.36
C GLY A 30 -16.91 10.15 21.16
N LEU A 31 -17.62 10.24 20.03
CA LEU A 31 -17.28 9.49 18.81
C LEU A 31 -15.83 9.76 18.34
N PHE A 32 -15.43 11.02 18.31
CA PHE A 32 -14.08 11.40 17.86
C PHE A 32 -12.99 10.84 18.78
N THR A 33 -13.22 10.86 20.10
CA THR A 33 -12.29 10.27 21.08
C THR A 33 -12.13 8.78 20.82
N ARG A 34 -13.24 8.03 20.72
CA ARG A 34 -13.24 6.59 20.44
C ARG A 34 -12.56 6.25 19.12
N MET A 35 -12.83 7.01 18.06
CA MET A 35 -12.17 6.85 16.77
C MET A 35 -10.65 6.98 16.88
N ARG A 36 -10.15 8.00 17.58
CA ARG A 36 -8.72 8.27 17.69
C ARG A 36 -8.00 7.34 18.67
N THR A 37 -8.63 6.93 19.77
CA THR A 37 -7.96 6.21 20.86
C THR A 37 -8.18 4.70 20.83
N ILE A 38 -9.21 4.21 20.13
CA ILE A 38 -9.55 2.78 20.08
C ILE A 38 -9.51 2.30 18.63
N ILE A 39 -10.40 2.83 17.78
CA ILE A 39 -10.62 2.28 16.44
C ILE A 39 -9.38 2.47 15.57
N PHE A 40 -8.87 3.69 15.43
CA PHE A 40 -7.72 4.00 14.58
C PHE A 40 -6.46 3.18 14.94
N PRO A 41 -5.99 3.15 16.19
CA PRO A 41 -4.80 2.36 16.52
C PRO A 41 -4.99 0.84 16.37
N LEU A 42 -6.21 0.32 16.55
CA LEU A 42 -6.51 -1.11 16.37
C LEU A 42 -6.67 -1.50 14.90
N VAL A 43 -7.23 -0.63 14.05
CA VAL A 43 -7.36 -0.86 12.60
C VAL A 43 -6.05 -0.57 11.86
N ALA A 44 -5.21 0.34 12.37
CA ALA A 44 -3.99 0.78 11.70
C ALA A 44 -3.08 -0.35 11.22
N PRO A 45 -2.76 -1.40 12.02
CA PRO A 45 -1.93 -2.51 11.55
C PRO A 45 -2.54 -3.25 10.33
N ALA A 46 -3.86 -3.48 10.34
CA ALA A 46 -4.56 -4.11 9.23
C ALA A 46 -4.61 -3.21 7.99
N ALA A 47 -4.78 -1.90 8.18
CA ALA A 47 -4.74 -0.91 7.10
C ALA A 47 -3.33 -0.79 6.49
N ILE A 48 -2.27 -0.83 7.30
CA ILE A 48 -0.88 -0.82 6.84
C ILE A 48 -0.59 -2.07 6.01
N ALA A 49 -0.96 -3.25 6.50
CA ALA A 49 -0.81 -4.51 5.76
C ALA A 49 -1.55 -4.47 4.40
N GLY A 50 -2.77 -3.93 4.37
CA GLY A 50 -3.51 -3.71 3.13
C GLY A 50 -2.84 -2.70 2.19
N GLY A 51 -2.33 -1.61 2.75
CA GLY A 51 -1.60 -0.59 2.01
C GLY A 51 -0.35 -1.14 1.31
N LEU A 52 0.38 -2.04 1.97
CA LEU A 52 1.55 -2.70 1.39
C LEU A 52 1.20 -3.58 0.19
N LEU A 53 0.16 -4.40 0.31
CA LEU A 53 -0.29 -5.25 -0.79
C LEU A 53 -0.65 -4.41 -2.03
N ILE A 54 -1.29 -3.27 -1.82
CA ILE A 54 -1.66 -2.35 -2.90
C ILE A 54 -0.44 -1.68 -3.49
N PHE A 55 0.48 -1.22 -2.63
CA PHE A 55 1.72 -0.61 -3.06
C PHE A 55 2.49 -1.57 -3.96
N MET A 56 2.61 -2.84 -3.58
CA MET A 56 3.24 -3.87 -4.41
C MET A 56 2.51 -4.09 -5.72
N THR A 57 1.18 -4.21 -5.68
CA THR A 57 0.37 -4.43 -6.89
C THR A 57 0.50 -3.24 -7.85
N ALA A 58 0.50 -2.02 -7.32
CA ALA A 58 0.65 -0.79 -8.10
C ALA A 58 2.08 -0.64 -8.66
N LEU A 59 3.11 -1.00 -7.90
CA LEU A 59 4.49 -1.01 -8.39
C LEU A 59 4.71 -2.03 -9.52
N SER A 60 4.01 -3.16 -9.49
CA SER A 60 4.06 -4.16 -10.56
C SER A 60 3.20 -3.81 -11.79
N GLU A 61 2.44 -2.71 -11.74
CA GLU A 61 1.52 -2.34 -12.81
C GLU A 61 2.24 -1.60 -13.94
N LEU A 62 2.66 -2.37 -14.96
CA LEU A 62 3.28 -1.81 -16.17
C LEU A 62 2.25 -1.34 -17.20
N THR A 63 1.17 -2.10 -17.39
CA THR A 63 0.26 -1.92 -18.52
C THR A 63 -0.47 -0.59 -18.46
N VAL A 64 -1.16 -0.29 -17.36
CA VAL A 64 -1.84 0.99 -17.18
C VAL A 64 -0.83 2.14 -17.20
N SER A 65 0.35 1.93 -16.61
CA SER A 65 1.39 2.94 -16.57
C SER A 65 1.96 3.28 -17.95
N ALA A 66 2.14 2.29 -18.83
CA ALA A 66 2.64 2.49 -20.18
C ALA A 66 1.60 3.20 -21.07
N LEU A 67 0.32 2.94 -20.85
CA LEU A 67 -0.78 3.59 -21.59
C LEU A 67 -0.97 5.06 -21.21
N LEU A 68 -0.64 5.45 -19.99
CA LEU A 68 -0.88 6.79 -19.45
C LEU A 68 0.38 7.66 -19.37
N TRP A 69 1.55 7.12 -19.70
CA TRP A 69 2.81 7.86 -19.64
C TRP A 69 2.81 9.03 -20.63
N SER A 70 3.65 10.03 -20.36
CA SER A 70 4.03 11.08 -21.29
C SER A 70 5.49 11.46 -21.02
N SER A 71 6.11 12.21 -21.95
CA SER A 71 7.46 12.74 -21.75
C SER A 71 7.51 13.61 -20.48
N GLY A 72 8.40 13.26 -19.55
CA GLY A 72 8.54 13.92 -18.24
C GLY A 72 7.71 13.29 -17.11
N SER A 73 6.91 12.26 -17.39
CA SER A 73 6.19 11.48 -16.38
C SER A 73 6.47 9.97 -16.54
N GLU A 74 7.73 9.62 -16.81
CA GLU A 74 8.14 8.24 -16.98
C GLU A 74 8.12 7.51 -15.62
N THR A 75 7.43 6.39 -15.54
CA THR A 75 7.46 5.54 -14.35
C THR A 75 8.61 4.55 -14.43
N ILE A 76 9.07 4.08 -13.27
CA ILE A 76 10.17 3.11 -13.15
C ILE A 76 9.95 1.90 -14.06
N GLY A 77 8.73 1.35 -14.08
CA GLY A 77 8.40 0.18 -14.89
C GLY A 77 8.53 0.44 -16.40
N VAL A 78 8.06 1.59 -16.88
CA VAL A 78 8.12 1.88 -18.32
C VAL A 78 9.55 2.24 -18.76
N VAL A 79 10.34 2.89 -17.89
CA VAL A 79 11.78 3.12 -18.16
C VAL A 79 12.53 1.80 -18.29
N MET A 80 12.31 0.84 -17.38
CA MET A 80 12.92 -0.49 -17.50
C MET A 80 12.51 -1.19 -18.80
N PHE A 81 11.22 -1.15 -19.13
CA PHE A 81 10.69 -1.74 -20.35
C PHE A 81 11.26 -1.09 -21.62
N SER A 82 11.51 0.22 -21.59
CA SER A 82 12.15 0.95 -22.68
C SER A 82 13.61 0.55 -22.88
N PHE A 83 14.39 0.35 -21.81
CA PHE A 83 15.78 -0.11 -21.92
C PHE A 83 15.88 -1.53 -22.45
N GLU A 84 14.98 -2.42 -22.01
CA GLU A 84 14.92 -3.79 -22.51
C GLU A 84 14.59 -3.82 -24.01
N GLN A 85 13.60 -3.04 -24.47
CA GLN A 85 13.30 -2.90 -25.90
C GLN A 85 14.41 -2.23 -26.71
N GLY A 86 15.19 -1.35 -26.09
CA GLY A 86 16.36 -0.70 -26.70
C GLY A 86 17.56 -1.63 -26.88
N GLY A 87 17.51 -2.86 -26.35
CA GLY A 87 18.63 -3.81 -26.36
C GLY A 87 19.63 -3.60 -25.20
N ASP A 88 19.37 -2.62 -24.33
CA ASP A 88 20.19 -2.25 -23.18
C ASP A 88 19.80 -3.06 -21.92
N SER A 89 19.74 -4.38 -22.05
CA SER A 89 19.27 -5.29 -20.98
C SER A 89 20.09 -5.17 -19.68
N ASN A 90 21.35 -4.76 -19.77
CA ASN A 90 22.19 -4.50 -18.59
C ASN A 90 21.64 -3.36 -17.72
N TYR A 91 21.15 -2.27 -18.33
CA TYR A 91 20.55 -1.15 -17.60
C TYR A 91 19.17 -1.51 -17.04
N ALA A 92 18.37 -2.26 -17.80
CA ALA A 92 17.09 -2.79 -17.33
C ALA A 92 17.27 -3.72 -16.11
N ALA A 93 18.27 -4.61 -16.14
CA ALA A 93 18.60 -5.50 -15.04
C ALA A 93 19.06 -4.75 -13.78
N ALA A 94 19.93 -3.74 -13.93
CA ALA A 94 20.39 -2.93 -12.80
C ALA A 94 19.22 -2.21 -12.10
N MET A 95 18.32 -1.60 -12.87
CA MET A 95 17.12 -0.94 -12.36
C MET A 95 16.15 -1.92 -11.68
N SER A 96 16.00 -3.11 -12.25
CA SER A 96 15.19 -4.21 -11.68
C SER A 96 15.70 -4.62 -10.30
N VAL A 97 17.01 -4.84 -10.18
CA VAL A 97 17.63 -5.23 -8.90
C VAL A 97 17.44 -4.16 -7.82
N ILE A 98 17.60 -2.88 -8.17
CA ILE A 98 17.37 -1.77 -7.22
C ILE A 98 15.91 -1.75 -6.76
N THR A 99 14.97 -1.90 -7.69
CA THR A 99 13.53 -1.87 -7.37
C THR A 99 13.13 -3.06 -6.49
N VAL A 100 13.66 -4.25 -6.78
CA VAL A 100 13.48 -5.44 -5.94
C VAL A 100 14.09 -5.24 -4.55
N ALA A 101 15.29 -4.66 -4.45
CA ALA A 101 15.92 -4.39 -3.15
C ALA A 101 15.10 -3.41 -2.31
N VAL A 102 14.60 -2.32 -2.90
CA VAL A 102 13.77 -1.33 -2.20
C VAL A 102 12.46 -1.94 -1.71
N THR A 103 11.78 -2.71 -2.57
CA THR A 103 10.53 -3.38 -2.19
C THR A 103 10.73 -4.43 -1.11
N PHE A 104 11.85 -5.16 -1.15
CA PHE A 104 12.21 -6.13 -0.12
C PHE A 104 12.53 -5.47 1.23
N VAL A 105 13.29 -4.38 1.24
CA VAL A 105 13.57 -3.62 2.48
C VAL A 105 12.28 -3.06 3.06
N LEU A 106 11.40 -2.53 2.22
CA LEU A 106 10.11 -1.99 2.67
C LEU A 106 9.24 -3.07 3.32
N MET A 107 9.22 -4.29 2.77
CA MET A 107 8.56 -5.44 3.40
C MET A 107 9.16 -5.86 4.74
N LEU A 108 10.47 -5.74 4.93
CA LEU A 108 11.12 -6.12 6.19
C LEU A 108 10.89 -5.11 7.32
N VAL A 109 10.67 -3.84 6.98
CA VAL A 109 10.49 -2.75 7.94
C VAL A 109 9.07 -2.68 8.49
N THR A 110 8.08 -3.15 7.72
CA THR A 110 6.66 -3.16 8.08
C THR A 110 6.19 -4.48 8.65
#